data_AF-A0A9D8KXI2-F1
#
_entry.id   AF-A0A9D8KXI2-F1
#
_cell.length_a   1.000
_cell.length_b   1.000
_cell.length_c   1.000
_cell.angle_alpha   90.00
_cell.angle_beta   90.00
_cell.angle_gamma   90.00
#
_symmetry.space_group_name_H-M   'P 1'
#
loop_
_entity.id
_entity.type
_entity.pdbx_description
1 polymer ?
#
loop_
_entity_poly.entity_id
_entity_poly.type
_entity_poly.pdbx_seq_one_letter_code
_entity_poly.pdbx_strand_id
1 'polypeptide(L)'
;MNVKLASMLSGAGVILALAPAAASAVNLITNGDFESWSGSFLPSAGYSTVNAGQSFINDWTVGSTSVDVIRGAYGAISGISIDLLGTPGPGSVSQTFASSASQQYKVAFDLSKNTYSTGGASAMTVIIGGAAPLSLSYTGTASPTHYEFLYTATGTSTNLKFVSADSGNSGAVLDNVSVTAVPEADTYTMLIAGLGLVGFVARRRMPKSL
;
A
#
# COMPACT_ATOMS: atom_id res chain seq x y z
N MET A 1 -37.62 -50.78 -48.26
CA MET A 1 -36.66 -49.78 -48.77
C MET A 1 -36.74 -48.59 -47.84
N ASN A 2 -35.82 -48.49 -46.87
CA ASN A 2 -35.91 -47.55 -45.76
C ASN A 2 -35.13 -46.27 -46.10
N VAL A 3 -35.80 -45.12 -46.12
CA VAL A 3 -35.13 -43.81 -46.17
C VAL A 3 -34.96 -43.34 -44.73
N LYS A 4 -33.70 -43.24 -44.27
CA LYS A 4 -33.35 -42.71 -42.94
C LYS A 4 -33.32 -41.18 -42.99
N LEU A 5 -34.02 -40.56 -42.05
CA LEU A 5 -34.06 -39.12 -41.77
C LEU A 5 -32.72 -38.72 -41.11
N ALA A 6 -32.00 -37.76 -41.69
CA ALA A 6 -30.81 -37.16 -41.07
C ALA A 6 -31.24 -35.99 -40.18
N SER A 7 -31.13 -36.16 -38.85
CA SER A 7 -31.33 -35.08 -37.88
C SER A 7 -30.06 -34.24 -37.76
N MET A 8 -30.15 -32.96 -38.15
CA MET A 8 -29.11 -31.97 -37.89
C MET A 8 -29.17 -31.53 -36.42
N LEU A 9 -28.24 -32.00 -35.59
CA LEU A 9 -28.03 -31.46 -34.25
C LEU A 9 -27.38 -30.07 -34.36
N SER A 10 -28.11 -29.02 -33.98
CA SER A 10 -27.56 -27.69 -33.76
C SER A 10 -26.84 -27.65 -32.40
N GLY A 11 -25.51 -27.73 -32.42
CA GLY A 11 -24.70 -27.57 -31.21
C GLY A 11 -24.58 -26.10 -30.81
N ALA A 12 -25.29 -25.69 -29.75
CA ALA A 12 -25.06 -24.42 -29.08
C ALA A 12 -23.80 -24.52 -28.21
N GLY A 13 -22.66 -24.06 -28.72
CA GLY A 13 -21.42 -23.98 -27.95
C GLY A 13 -21.53 -22.93 -26.85
N VAL A 14 -21.56 -23.37 -25.59
CA VAL A 14 -21.41 -22.51 -24.41
C VAL A 14 -19.94 -22.07 -24.36
N ILE A 15 -19.67 -20.79 -24.63
CA ILE A 15 -18.36 -20.19 -24.37
C ILE A 15 -18.37 -19.80 -22.89
N LEU A 16 -17.69 -20.61 -22.06
CA LEU A 16 -17.41 -20.27 -20.67
C LEU A 16 -16.34 -19.16 -20.68
N ALA A 17 -16.76 -17.91 -20.44
CA ALA A 17 -15.82 -16.81 -20.25
C ALA A 17 -15.08 -17.02 -18.93
N LEU A 18 -13.81 -17.45 -18.98
CA LEU A 18 -12.94 -17.38 -17.82
C LEU A 18 -12.67 -15.90 -17.56
N ALA A 19 -13.23 -15.37 -16.46
CA ALA A 19 -12.82 -14.09 -15.94
C ALA A 19 -11.35 -14.21 -15.48
N PRO A 20 -10.43 -13.34 -15.93
CA PRO A 20 -9.08 -13.34 -15.41
C PRO A 20 -9.13 -13.06 -13.90
N ALA A 21 -8.42 -13.85 -13.11
CA ALA A 21 -8.23 -13.57 -11.70
C ALA A 21 -7.50 -12.22 -11.58
N ALA A 22 -8.06 -11.27 -10.84
CA ALA A 22 -7.39 -10.02 -10.56
C ALA A 22 -6.09 -10.32 -9.81
N ALA A 23 -4.95 -9.98 -10.40
CA ALA A 23 -3.67 -10.07 -9.70
C ALA A 23 -3.68 -9.10 -8.53
N SER A 24 -3.26 -9.54 -7.34
CA SER A 24 -3.04 -8.64 -6.21
C SER A 24 -1.97 -7.61 -6.57
N ALA A 25 -2.23 -6.34 -6.26
CA ALA A 25 -1.28 -5.28 -6.55
C ALA A 25 0.00 -5.48 -5.72
N VAL A 26 1.15 -5.32 -6.37
CA VAL A 26 2.48 -5.47 -5.74
C VAL A 26 2.74 -4.27 -4.83
N ASN A 27 3.16 -4.53 -3.59
CA ASN A 27 3.63 -3.48 -2.68
C ASN A 27 5.01 -2.99 -3.14
N LEU A 28 5.14 -1.68 -3.36
CA LEU A 28 6.37 -1.01 -3.79
C LEU A 28 7.26 -0.59 -2.61
N ILE A 29 6.75 -0.70 -1.39
CA ILE A 29 7.52 -0.51 -0.16
C ILE A 29 8.14 -1.84 0.25
N THR A 30 9.45 -1.85 0.45
CA THR A 30 10.16 -2.99 1.05
C THR A 30 10.22 -2.82 2.56
N ASN A 31 10.11 -3.93 3.30
CA ASN A 31 10.08 -3.92 4.77
C ASN A 31 9.01 -2.96 5.34
N GLY A 32 7.84 -2.90 4.71
CA GLY A 32 6.75 -2.01 5.12
C GLY A 32 6.14 -2.36 6.49
N ASP A 33 6.30 -3.60 6.91
CA ASP A 33 5.92 -4.17 8.21
C ASP A 33 7.05 -4.09 9.27
N PHE A 34 8.20 -3.52 8.92
CA PHE A 34 9.34 -3.29 9.82
C PHE A 34 10.00 -4.52 10.47
N GLU A 35 9.63 -5.74 10.05
CA GLU A 35 10.16 -7.00 10.62
C GLU A 35 11.62 -7.29 10.24
N SER A 36 12.13 -6.63 9.21
CA SER A 36 13.54 -6.73 8.80
C SER A 36 14.38 -5.70 9.54
N TRP A 37 15.03 -6.13 10.62
CA TRP A 37 15.86 -5.30 11.49
C TRP A 37 17.18 -6.00 11.84
N SER A 38 18.28 -5.25 11.92
CA SER A 38 19.64 -5.77 12.10
C SER A 38 20.33 -5.38 13.43
N GLY A 39 19.65 -4.69 14.33
CA GLY A 39 20.21 -4.31 15.64
C GLY A 39 20.16 -5.45 16.67
N SER A 40 21.26 -5.65 17.40
CA SER A 40 21.29 -6.53 18.58
C SER A 40 20.73 -5.80 19.78
N PHE A 41 19.41 -5.86 19.96
CA PHE A 41 18.68 -5.79 21.24
C PHE A 41 17.20 -5.63 20.88
N LEU A 42 16.38 -6.60 21.26
CA LEU A 42 15.03 -6.35 21.76
C LEU A 42 14.93 -7.27 22.97
N PRO A 43 14.89 -6.76 24.21
CA PRO A 43 14.40 -7.58 25.29
C PRO A 43 12.99 -8.08 24.89
N SER A 44 12.49 -9.14 25.50
CA SER A 44 11.13 -9.64 25.26
C SER A 44 10.02 -8.59 25.49
N ALA A 45 10.37 -7.42 26.04
CA ALA A 45 9.57 -6.21 26.09
C ALA A 45 10.49 -4.97 26.01
N GLY A 46 10.02 -3.86 25.43
CA GLY A 46 10.72 -2.57 25.43
C GLY A 46 10.90 -1.98 24.03
N TYR A 47 11.88 -1.08 23.92
CA TYR A 47 12.23 -0.39 22.69
C TYR A 47 13.74 -0.37 22.44
N SER A 48 14.13 -0.19 21.19
CA SER A 48 15.50 0.09 20.77
C SER A 48 15.56 1.36 19.95
N THR A 49 16.32 2.34 20.42
CA THR A 49 16.46 3.61 19.73
C THR A 49 17.35 3.48 18.50
N VAL A 50 16.90 4.08 17.41
CA VAL A 50 17.62 4.25 16.14
C VAL A 50 17.80 5.74 15.93
N ASN A 51 19.04 6.20 16.02
CA ASN A 51 19.38 7.58 15.72
C ASN A 51 19.40 7.81 14.21
N ALA A 52 19.15 9.05 13.81
CA ALA A 52 19.27 9.45 12.42
C ALA A 52 20.64 9.04 11.83
N GLY A 53 20.60 8.50 10.60
CA GLY A 53 21.79 7.98 9.92
C GLY A 53 22.19 6.55 10.28
N GLN A 54 21.58 5.92 11.29
CA GLN A 54 21.77 4.48 11.54
C GLN A 54 20.86 3.65 10.61
N SER A 55 21.38 2.53 10.10
CA SER A 55 20.72 1.68 9.11
C SER A 55 20.25 0.34 9.71
N PHE A 56 19.72 0.37 10.93
CA PHE A 56 19.29 -0.85 11.61
C PHE A 56 17.88 -1.30 11.23
N ILE A 57 17.00 -0.37 10.82
CA ILE A 57 15.72 -0.69 10.16
C ILE A 57 16.05 -0.89 8.69
N ASN A 58 16.05 -2.14 8.21
CA ASN A 58 16.46 -2.42 6.84
C ASN A 58 15.52 -1.71 5.87
N ASP A 59 16.06 -1.24 4.75
CA ASP A 59 15.34 -0.51 3.68
C ASP A 59 14.72 0.85 4.06
N TRP A 60 14.82 1.29 5.32
CA TRP A 60 14.31 2.58 5.78
C TRP A 60 15.44 3.52 6.16
N THR A 61 15.33 4.77 5.73
CA THR A 61 16.23 5.84 6.20
C THR A 61 15.62 6.52 7.41
N VAL A 62 16.33 6.46 8.54
CA VAL A 62 15.98 7.22 9.75
C VAL A 62 16.55 8.63 9.68
N GLY A 63 15.70 9.62 9.93
CA GLY A 63 16.03 11.05 9.91
C GLY A 63 15.54 11.80 11.15
N SER A 64 15.72 13.13 11.13
CA SER A 64 15.50 14.02 12.27
C SER A 64 16.39 13.65 13.46
N THR A 65 15.85 13.29 14.63
CA THR A 65 16.66 12.92 15.80
C THR A 65 16.79 11.41 15.92
N SER A 66 15.68 10.72 16.23
CA SER A 66 15.66 9.29 16.48
C SER A 66 14.24 8.72 16.38
N VAL A 67 14.14 7.44 16.07
CA VAL A 67 12.91 6.66 16.24
C VAL A 67 13.16 5.51 17.22
N ASP A 68 12.12 4.99 17.83
CA ASP A 68 12.21 3.82 18.70
C ASP A 68 11.55 2.63 18.01
N VAL A 69 12.29 1.53 17.84
CA VAL A 69 11.77 0.25 17.36
C VAL A 69 11.14 -0.48 18.51
N ILE A 70 9.86 -0.81 18.37
CA ILE A 70 9.01 -1.38 19.40
C ILE A 70 8.70 -2.84 19.06
N ARG A 71 8.73 -3.72 20.07
CA ARG A 71 8.34 -5.13 19.90
C ARG A 71 7.00 -5.43 20.54
N GLY A 72 6.01 -5.81 19.73
CA GLY A 72 4.73 -6.38 20.15
C GLY A 72 3.90 -5.47 21.07
N ALA A 73 4.10 -4.15 20.99
CA ALA A 73 3.44 -3.19 21.86
C ALA A 73 2.81 -2.05 21.07
N TYR A 74 1.96 -1.30 21.77
CA TYR A 74 1.28 -0.09 21.26
C TYR A 74 0.51 -0.32 19.95
N GLY A 75 0.00 -1.53 19.71
CA GLY A 75 -0.75 -1.83 18.51
C GLY A 75 0.08 -2.24 17.30
N ALA A 76 1.26 -2.83 17.51
CA ALA A 76 1.97 -3.54 16.44
C ALA A 76 1.04 -4.56 15.74
N ILE A 77 1.01 -4.52 14.40
CA ILE A 77 0.23 -5.39 13.51
C ILE A 77 0.98 -6.70 13.29
N SER A 78 2.25 -6.58 12.92
CA SER A 78 3.23 -7.67 12.94
C SER A 78 4.25 -7.34 14.03
N GLY A 79 4.99 -8.32 14.57
CA GLY A 79 5.80 -8.19 15.79
C GLY A 79 6.59 -6.88 16.05
N ILE A 80 6.98 -6.09 15.03
CA ILE A 80 7.73 -4.83 15.15
C ILE A 80 6.92 -3.63 14.64
N SER A 81 7.01 -2.50 15.36
CA SER A 81 6.48 -1.21 14.91
C SER A 81 7.42 -0.06 15.26
N ILE A 82 7.19 1.12 14.68
CA ILE A 82 8.08 2.28 14.85
C ILE A 82 7.37 3.40 15.60
N ASP A 83 7.83 3.73 16.80
CA ASP A 83 7.48 4.98 17.46
C ASP A 83 8.34 6.11 16.88
N LEU A 84 7.68 7.05 16.19
CA LEU A 84 8.36 8.16 15.53
C LEU A 84 8.90 9.21 16.50
N LEU A 85 8.56 9.12 17.78
CA LEU A 85 8.98 10.03 18.81
C LEU A 85 9.98 9.32 19.74
N GLY A 86 11.14 9.00 19.14
CA GLY A 86 12.18 8.24 19.80
C GLY A 86 12.86 9.00 20.94
N THR A 87 13.79 8.34 21.63
CA THR A 87 14.55 8.92 22.74
C THR A 87 15.97 9.27 22.29
N PRO A 88 16.37 10.55 22.13
CA PRO A 88 15.90 11.68 22.93
C PRO A 88 14.92 12.64 22.24
N GLY A 89 14.48 12.39 21.01
CA GLY A 89 13.55 13.31 20.36
C GLY A 89 12.96 12.83 19.04
N PRO A 90 12.08 13.66 18.44
CA PRO A 90 11.27 13.27 17.29
C PRO A 90 12.11 12.91 16.07
N GLY A 91 11.66 11.85 15.42
CA GLY A 91 12.27 11.19 14.28
C GLY A 91 11.43 11.23 13.02
N SER A 92 11.97 10.61 12.00
CA SER A 92 11.24 10.24 10.78
C SER A 92 11.79 8.97 10.19
N VAL A 93 10.95 8.22 9.47
CA VAL A 93 11.38 7.17 8.55
C VAL A 93 10.99 7.54 7.12
N SER A 94 11.82 7.18 6.16
CA SER A 94 11.52 7.40 4.74
C SER A 94 12.07 6.31 3.85
N GLN A 95 11.38 6.09 2.74
CA GLN A 95 11.80 5.22 1.66
C GLN A 95 11.45 5.88 0.32
N THR A 96 12.26 5.63 -0.70
CA THR A 96 12.00 6.07 -2.07
C THR A 96 11.63 4.86 -2.90
N PHE A 97 10.54 4.96 -3.66
CA PHE A 97 10.10 3.91 -4.57
C PHE A 97 10.05 4.41 -6.01
N ALA A 98 10.20 3.48 -6.95
CA ALA A 98 10.03 3.77 -8.38
C ALA A 98 8.56 4.09 -8.68
N SER A 99 8.31 5.22 -9.31
CA SER A 99 6.98 5.68 -9.68
C SER A 99 6.89 5.99 -11.17
N SER A 100 5.72 6.36 -11.66
CA SER A 100 5.50 6.84 -13.02
C SER A 100 4.71 8.13 -12.97
N ALA A 101 5.12 9.14 -13.75
CA ALA A 101 4.40 10.40 -13.81
C ALA A 101 2.94 10.18 -14.25
N SER A 102 2.02 10.90 -13.62
CA SER A 102 0.56 10.80 -13.82
C SER A 102 -0.09 9.50 -13.37
N GLN A 103 0.67 8.48 -12.94
CA GLN A 103 0.12 7.27 -12.35
C GLN A 103 -0.37 7.54 -10.92
N GLN A 104 -1.55 7.00 -10.59
CA GLN A 104 -2.08 7.02 -9.24
C GLN A 104 -1.58 5.82 -8.43
N TYR A 105 -1.21 6.09 -7.19
CA TYR A 105 -0.76 5.12 -6.21
C TYR A 105 -1.65 5.21 -4.98
N LYS A 106 -2.02 4.06 -4.42
CA LYS A 106 -2.66 3.98 -3.11
C LYS A 106 -1.58 3.79 -2.07
N VAL A 107 -1.49 4.74 -1.14
CA VAL A 107 -0.63 4.67 0.03
C VAL A 107 -1.49 4.24 1.20
N ALA A 108 -1.04 3.24 1.96
CA ALA A 108 -1.74 2.77 3.15
C ALA A 108 -0.75 2.47 4.28
N PHE A 109 -1.20 2.62 5.52
CA PHE A 109 -0.42 2.35 6.72
C PHE A 109 -1.35 2.18 7.93
N ASP A 110 -0.86 1.53 8.98
CA ASP A 110 -1.52 1.46 10.28
C ASP A 110 -0.84 2.43 11.25
N LEU A 111 -1.66 3.17 12.00
CA LEU A 111 -1.19 4.16 12.97
C LEU A 111 -1.91 3.99 14.30
N SER A 112 -1.13 3.96 15.37
CA SER A 112 -1.58 3.98 16.75
C SER A 112 -0.76 5.00 17.54
N LYS A 113 -0.93 5.04 18.86
CA LYS A 113 -0.11 5.85 19.75
C LYS A 113 0.58 4.98 20.79
N ASN A 114 1.78 5.38 21.17
CA ASN A 114 2.40 4.93 22.39
C ASN A 114 1.56 5.42 23.57
N THR A 115 1.01 4.48 24.36
CA THR A 115 0.06 4.79 25.43
C THR A 115 0.71 5.44 26.65
N TYR A 116 2.04 5.48 26.72
CA TYR A 116 2.78 6.25 27.72
C TYR A 116 2.95 7.73 27.36
N SER A 117 2.56 8.13 26.14
CA SER A 117 2.57 9.53 25.69
C SER A 117 1.86 10.45 26.70
N THR A 118 2.61 11.37 27.29
CA THR A 118 2.08 12.46 28.12
C THR A 118 1.71 13.63 27.23
N GLY A 119 0.53 14.23 27.41
CA GLY A 119 0.11 15.41 26.65
C GLY A 119 -0.50 15.11 25.27
N GLY A 120 -0.72 13.83 24.94
CA GLY A 120 -1.41 13.44 23.70
C GLY A 120 -0.55 13.53 22.44
N ALA A 121 0.77 13.52 22.59
CA ALA A 121 1.70 13.42 21.47
C ALA A 121 1.44 12.10 20.72
N SER A 122 0.78 12.18 19.57
CA SER A 122 0.48 11.06 18.69
C SER A 122 0.27 11.51 17.24
N ALA A 123 0.61 12.74 16.91
CA ALA A 123 0.50 13.29 15.57
C ALA A 123 1.73 12.91 14.72
N MET A 124 1.43 12.59 13.47
CA MET A 124 2.39 12.25 12.42
C MET A 124 2.01 12.99 11.16
N THR A 125 3.00 13.51 10.43
CA THR A 125 2.81 14.01 9.07
C THR A 125 3.41 13.04 8.06
N VAL A 126 2.61 12.66 7.08
CA VAL A 126 3.05 11.97 5.87
C VAL A 126 3.41 13.02 4.83
N ILE A 127 4.63 12.95 4.31
CA ILE A 127 5.15 13.82 3.25
C ILE A 127 5.50 12.92 2.06
N ILE A 128 4.90 13.16 0.90
CA ILE A 128 5.12 12.34 -0.29
C ILE A 128 5.34 13.20 -1.53
N GLY A 129 6.36 12.83 -2.32
CA GLY A 129 6.72 13.50 -3.57
C GLY A 129 8.12 14.08 -3.59
N GLY A 130 8.33 15.05 -4.48
CA GLY A 130 9.62 15.73 -4.71
C GLY A 130 9.56 17.22 -4.34
N ALA A 131 9.86 18.10 -5.31
CA ALA A 131 9.98 19.55 -5.09
C ALA A 131 8.72 20.24 -4.54
N ALA A 132 7.52 19.70 -4.83
CA ALA A 132 6.25 20.14 -4.28
C ALA A 132 5.52 18.94 -3.65
N PRO A 133 5.84 18.60 -2.39
CA PRO A 133 5.31 17.40 -1.76
C PRO A 133 3.87 17.61 -1.27
N LEU A 134 3.07 16.55 -1.34
CA LEU A 134 1.82 16.47 -0.60
C LEU A 134 2.14 16.22 0.88
N SER A 135 1.48 16.95 1.78
CA SER A 135 1.63 16.79 3.23
C SER A 135 0.26 16.57 3.88
N LEU A 136 0.12 15.47 4.61
CA LEU A 136 -1.11 15.07 5.30
C LEU A 136 -0.81 14.72 6.75
N SER A 137 -1.61 15.22 7.69
CA SER A 137 -1.43 14.96 9.12
C SER A 137 -2.47 13.96 9.63
N TYR A 138 -1.99 13.04 10.45
CA TYR A 138 -2.78 11.98 11.09
C TYR A 138 -2.48 11.96 12.58
N THR A 139 -3.40 11.43 13.37
CA THR A 139 -3.26 11.31 14.82
C THR A 139 -3.50 9.87 15.22
N GLY A 140 -2.50 9.27 15.88
CA GLY A 140 -2.54 7.92 16.38
C GLY A 140 -3.58 7.75 17.48
N THR A 141 -4.27 6.61 17.45
CA THR A 141 -5.29 6.20 18.41
C THR A 141 -4.77 5.12 19.36
N ALA A 142 -5.50 4.84 20.45
CA ALA A 142 -5.09 3.81 21.42
C ALA A 142 -5.04 2.39 20.83
N SER A 143 -5.85 2.14 19.80
CA SER A 143 -5.79 0.93 18.96
C SER A 143 -5.27 1.30 17.58
N PRO A 144 -4.70 0.36 16.80
CA PRO A 144 -4.31 0.61 15.41
C PRO A 144 -5.51 1.03 14.57
N THR A 145 -5.31 2.09 13.80
CA THR A 145 -6.25 2.54 12.78
C THR A 145 -5.58 2.47 11.42
N HIS A 146 -6.25 1.82 10.48
CA HIS A 146 -5.82 1.75 9.09
C HIS A 146 -6.16 3.05 8.38
N TYR A 147 -5.16 3.65 7.72
CA TYR A 147 -5.31 4.84 6.90
C TYR A 147 -4.89 4.54 5.47
N GLU A 148 -5.61 5.12 4.51
CA GLU A 148 -5.22 5.10 3.11
C GLU A 148 -5.54 6.43 2.42
N PHE A 149 -4.76 6.75 1.39
CA PHE A 149 -5.02 7.88 0.51
C PHE A 149 -4.44 7.63 -0.88
N LEU A 150 -4.92 8.41 -1.86
CA LEU A 150 -4.44 8.36 -3.23
C LEU A 150 -3.41 9.46 -3.48
N TYR A 151 -2.31 9.10 -4.15
CA TYR A 151 -1.26 10.01 -4.58
C TYR A 151 -1.03 9.86 -6.08
N THR A 152 -1.03 10.97 -6.81
CA THR A 152 -0.64 10.99 -8.22
C THR A 152 0.82 11.40 -8.32
N ALA A 153 1.67 10.48 -8.80
CA ALA A 153 3.10 10.76 -8.91
C ALA A 153 3.39 11.75 -10.04
N THR A 154 4.43 12.57 -9.84
CA THR A 154 4.84 13.62 -10.79
C THR A 154 6.10 13.26 -11.57
N GLY A 155 6.72 12.13 -11.26
CA GLY A 155 7.97 11.69 -11.86
C GLY A 155 8.21 10.20 -11.71
N THR A 156 9.41 9.77 -12.07
CA THR A 156 9.81 8.35 -12.08
C THR A 156 10.27 7.82 -10.72
N SER A 157 10.35 8.69 -9.71
CA SER A 157 10.80 8.37 -8.36
C SER A 157 10.01 9.22 -7.37
N THR A 158 9.51 8.59 -6.31
CA THR A 158 8.73 9.25 -5.26
C THR A 158 9.32 8.91 -3.90
N ASN A 159 9.62 9.93 -3.10
CA ASN A 159 9.97 9.74 -1.70
C ASN A 159 8.70 9.76 -0.86
N LEU A 160 8.57 8.78 0.05
CA LEU A 160 7.54 8.71 1.07
C LEU A 160 8.23 8.84 2.43
N LYS A 161 7.79 9.81 3.23
CA LYS A 161 8.34 10.11 4.54
C LYS A 161 7.24 10.23 5.57
N PHE A 162 7.47 9.63 6.72
CA PHE A 162 6.63 9.74 7.92
C PHE A 162 7.45 10.46 8.99
N VAL A 163 6.96 11.58 9.49
CA VAL A 163 7.66 12.40 10.49
C VAL A 163 6.76 12.63 11.70
N SER A 164 7.33 12.55 12.90
CA SER A 164 6.60 12.97 14.10
C SER A 164 6.26 14.45 14.01
N ALA A 165 5.02 14.81 14.33
CA ALA A 165 4.57 16.20 14.38
C ALA A 165 4.63 16.79 15.81
N ASP A 166 5.06 15.98 16.78
CA ASP A 166 5.09 16.33 18.19
C ASP A 166 6.52 16.36 18.75
N SER A 167 6.64 16.67 20.04
CA SER A 167 7.90 16.69 20.80
C SER A 167 7.78 15.83 22.06
N GLY A 168 8.92 15.45 22.66
CA GLY A 168 8.98 14.65 23.87
C GLY A 168 9.67 13.29 23.66
N ASN A 169 9.14 12.26 24.31
CA ASN A 169 9.37 10.84 24.03
C ASN A 169 8.01 10.14 24.09
N SER A 170 7.78 9.09 23.31
CA SER A 170 6.49 8.40 23.17
C SER A 170 5.48 9.15 22.29
N GLY A 171 5.30 8.70 21.05
CA GLY A 171 4.46 9.40 20.07
C GLY A 171 3.58 8.50 19.21
N ALA A 172 3.47 8.88 17.94
CA ALA A 172 2.73 8.10 16.95
C ALA A 172 3.52 6.84 16.58
N VAL A 173 2.84 5.70 16.58
CA VAL A 173 3.43 4.38 16.32
C VAL A 173 2.93 3.90 14.95
N LEU A 174 3.86 3.74 14.02
CA LEU A 174 3.63 3.41 12.62
C LEU A 174 3.90 1.92 12.36
N ASP A 175 3.06 1.30 11.53
CA ASP A 175 3.22 -0.07 11.07
C ASP A 175 2.58 -0.29 9.68
N ASN A 176 2.87 -1.43 9.04
CA ASN A 176 2.18 -1.99 7.87
C ASN A 176 2.05 -1.01 6.68
N VAL A 177 3.16 -0.35 6.34
CA VAL A 177 3.22 0.61 5.24
C VAL A 177 3.18 -0.11 3.89
N SER A 178 2.30 0.35 3.01
CA SER A 178 2.26 -0.12 1.63
C SER A 178 2.00 0.99 0.63
N VAL A 179 2.56 0.80 -0.56
CA VAL A 179 2.25 1.62 -1.74
C VAL A 179 1.98 0.68 -2.90
N THR A 180 0.80 0.77 -3.49
CA THR A 180 0.42 -0.05 -4.65
C THR A 180 -0.02 0.85 -5.80
N ALA A 181 0.42 0.54 -7.02
CA ALA A 181 -0.13 1.21 -8.21
C ALA A 181 -1.62 0.90 -8.32
N VAL A 182 -2.43 1.93 -8.55
CA VAL A 182 -3.86 1.77 -8.86
C VAL A 182 -3.95 1.52 -10.36
N PRO A 183 -4.40 0.34 -10.83
CA PRO A 183 -4.58 0.12 -12.26
C PRO A 183 -5.51 1.20 -12.81
N GLU A 184 -5.10 1.88 -13.88
CA GLU A 184 -6.09 2.54 -14.72
C GLU A 184 -7.04 1.43 -15.15
N ALA A 185 -8.35 1.58 -14.93
CA ALA A 185 -9.32 0.56 -15.33
C ALA A 185 -9.05 0.27 -16.80
N ASP A 186 -8.45 -0.89 -17.10
CA ASP A 186 -7.72 -1.12 -18.35
C ASP A 186 -8.59 -0.63 -19.50
N THR A 187 -8.24 0.53 -20.07
CA THR A 187 -9.02 1.10 -21.17
C THR A 187 -9.11 0.05 -22.28
N TYR A 188 -8.07 -0.78 -22.40
CA TYR A 188 -8.03 -1.95 -23.28
C TYR A 188 -8.96 -3.09 -22.88
N THR A 189 -9.13 -3.43 -21.60
CA THR A 189 -10.09 -4.48 -21.19
C THR A 189 -11.53 -4.00 -21.38
N MET A 190 -11.82 -2.73 -21.08
CA MET A 190 -13.13 -2.13 -21.36
C MET A 190 -13.37 -1.94 -22.87
N LEU A 191 -12.34 -1.60 -23.64
CA LEU A 191 -12.38 -1.55 -25.10
C LEU A 191 -12.61 -2.96 -25.68
N ILE A 192 -11.87 -3.97 -25.25
CA ILE A 192 -12.02 -5.36 -25.71
C ILE A 192 -13.38 -5.90 -25.31
N ALA A 193 -13.84 -5.66 -24.08
CA ALA A 193 -15.19 -6.04 -23.64
C ALA A 193 -16.26 -5.31 -24.47
N GLY A 194 -16.09 -4.00 -24.72
CA GLY A 194 -16.98 -3.20 -25.56
C GLY A 194 -17.02 -3.70 -27.01
N LEU A 195 -15.86 -3.95 -27.62
CA LEU A 195 -15.73 -4.51 -28.97
C LEU A 195 -16.29 -5.93 -29.06
N GLY A 196 -16.07 -6.75 -28.04
CA GLY A 196 -16.64 -8.09 -27.92
C GLY A 196 -18.17 -8.06 -27.89
N LEU A 197 -18.75 -7.12 -27.15
CA LEU A 197 -20.19 -6.90 -27.09
C LEU A 197 -20.76 -6.43 -28.43
N VAL A 198 -20.09 -5.48 -29.10
CA VAL A 198 -20.48 -4.99 -30.44
C VAL A 198 -20.40 -6.12 -31.48
N GLY A 199 -19.33 -6.90 -31.48
CA GLY A 199 -19.16 -8.06 -32.37
C GLY A 199 -20.24 -9.12 -32.16
N PHE A 200 -20.61 -9.39 -30.90
CA PHE A 200 -21.69 -10.32 -30.57
C PHE A 200 -23.05 -9.83 -31.09
N VAL A 201 -23.38 -8.55 -30.90
CA VAL A 201 -24.63 -7.95 -31.41
C VAL A 201 -24.66 -7.97 -32.95
N ALA A 202 -23.56 -7.63 -33.61
CA ALA A 202 -23.45 -7.66 -35.06
C ALA A 202 -23.66 -9.07 -35.63
N ARG A 203 -23.07 -10.10 -35.01
CA ARG A 203 -23.26 -11.50 -35.40
C ARG A 203 -24.71 -11.96 -35.30
N ARG A 204 -25.47 -11.50 -34.30
CA ARG A 204 -26.91 -11.84 -34.16
C ARG A 204 -27.79 -11.24 -35.24
N ARG A 205 -27.32 -10.21 -35.94
CA ARG A 205 -28.08 -9.51 -36.99
C ARG A 205 -27.79 -10.03 -38.40
N MET A 206 -26.86 -10.96 -38.57
CA MET A 206 -26.57 -11.54 -39.89
C MET A 206 -27.68 -12.53 -40.30
N PRO A 207 -28.36 -12.30 -41.43
CA PRO A 207 -29.36 -13.24 -41.95
C PRO A 207 -28.67 -14.53 -42.40
N LYS A 208 -29.31 -15.69 -42.15
CA LYS A 208 -28.83 -16.98 -42.66
C LYS A 208 -28.95 -16.96 -44.19
N SER A 209 -27.83 -17.09 -44.90
CA SER A 209 -27.86 -17.37 -46.34
C SER A 209 -28.45 -18.77 -46.55
N LEU A 210 -29.52 -18.84 -47.35
CA LEU A 210 -30.15 -20.08 -47.84
C LEU A 210 -29.24 -20.81 -48.85
#